data_AF-A0A0C1TW26-F1
#
_entry.id   AF-A0A0C1TW26-F1
#
_cell.length_a   1.000
_cell.length_b   1.000
_cell.length_c   1.000
_cell.angle_alpha   90.00
_cell.angle_beta   90.00
_cell.angle_gamma   90.00
#
_symmetry.space_group_name_H-M   'P 1'
#
loop_
_entity.id
_entity.type
_entity.pdbx_description
1 polymer ?
#
loop_
_entity_poly.entity_id
_entity_poly.type
_entity_poly.pdbx_seq_one_letter_code
_entity_poly.pdbx_strand_id
1 'polypeptide(L)'
;MNRLRVIFAIFKKDLRQTLRYSTWYINLIIWPLIMPLMYILSAVGMGGNDSESMAIFESATGSDNVVSYIVIGTMVWMAVNMIMWSFGNYLRNEQNKGTLESTWLCPINRFDILIGGGLISMLMLIFQAVISVLEYKLIYGITFTGNILEWIVLFLIIMPATFGIGMLFASLILWLKQANATINVIRGAVMILCGISFPITVMPNSLQFLSKLLPFTHGIEAARTVMVTGGNLVTASKSIMICLVQGVIILILGRIAFGFTERKVREVGSLERF
;
A
#
# COMPACT_ATOMS: atom_id res chain seq x y z
N MET A 1 8.93 20.44 24.53
CA MET A 1 8.91 18.96 24.64
C MET A 1 9.77 18.37 23.53
N ASN A 2 10.57 17.32 23.81
CA ASN A 2 11.32 16.63 22.75
C ASN A 2 10.34 15.95 21.78
N ARG A 3 10.36 16.36 20.50
CA ARG A 3 9.48 15.81 19.44
C ARG A 3 9.54 14.28 19.36
N LEU A 4 10.73 13.72 19.53
CA LEU A 4 10.96 12.27 19.57
C LEU A 4 10.21 11.56 20.71
N ARG A 5 10.07 12.20 21.88
CA ARG A 5 9.30 11.62 22.99
C ARG A 5 7.81 11.56 22.68
N VAL A 6 7.28 12.55 21.96
CA VAL A 6 5.87 12.58 21.53
C VAL A 6 5.61 11.45 20.53
N ILE A 7 6.43 11.34 19.50
CA ILE A 7 6.34 10.28 18.49
C ILE A 7 6.37 8.89 19.15
N PHE A 8 7.33 8.68 20.06
CA PHE A 8 7.47 7.40 20.76
C PHE A 8 6.31 7.08 21.70
N ALA A 9 5.76 8.10 22.39
CA ALA A 9 4.59 7.91 23.25
C ALA A 9 3.36 7.46 22.46
N ILE A 10 3.16 8.03 21.27
CA ILE A 10 2.06 7.69 20.36
C ILE A 10 2.24 6.28 19.81
N PHE A 11 3.45 5.96 19.34
CA PHE A 11 3.79 4.61 18.92
C PHE A 11 3.51 3.57 20.03
N LYS A 12 3.91 3.86 21.28
CA LYS A 12 3.66 2.96 22.42
C LYS A 12 2.15 2.82 22.74
N LYS A 13 1.37 3.89 22.59
CA LYS A 13 -0.10 3.88 22.74
C LYS A 13 -0.71 2.90 21.73
N ASP A 14 -0.38 3.07 20.46
CA ASP A 14 -0.97 2.30 19.37
C ASP A 14 -0.48 0.85 19.35
N LEU A 15 0.78 0.61 19.74
CA LEU A 15 1.31 -0.73 19.91
C LEU A 15 0.55 -1.49 21.00
N ARG A 16 0.30 -0.87 22.16
CA ARG A 16 -0.52 -1.48 23.22
C ARG A 16 -1.95 -1.74 22.77
N GLN A 17 -2.54 -0.82 22.01
CA GLN A 17 -3.86 -1.02 21.44
C GLN A 17 -3.86 -2.25 20.53
N THR A 18 -2.92 -2.32 19.60
CA THR A 18 -2.82 -3.43 18.63
C THR A 18 -2.60 -4.78 19.32
N LEU A 19 -1.71 -4.84 20.32
CA LEU A 19 -1.46 -6.06 21.09
C LEU A 19 -2.67 -6.49 21.94
N ARG A 20 -3.48 -5.54 22.42
CA ARG A 20 -4.65 -5.85 23.26
C ARG A 20 -5.85 -6.32 22.45
N TYR A 21 -6.03 -5.80 21.24
CA TYR A 21 -7.12 -6.18 20.35
C TYR A 21 -6.68 -7.29 19.39
N SER A 22 -6.66 -8.52 19.91
CA SER A 22 -6.19 -9.71 19.18
C SER A 22 -6.93 -9.99 17.86
N THR A 23 -8.18 -9.53 17.72
CA THR A 23 -8.99 -9.67 16.50
C THR A 23 -8.32 -9.07 15.25
N TRP A 24 -7.43 -8.10 15.43
CA TRP A 24 -6.70 -7.53 14.30
C TRP A 24 -5.69 -8.50 13.68
N TYR A 25 -5.07 -9.39 14.47
CA TYR A 25 -4.13 -10.40 13.95
C TYR A 25 -4.81 -11.44 13.08
N ILE A 26 -6.08 -11.74 13.33
CA ILE A 26 -6.88 -12.64 12.50
C ILE A 26 -6.98 -12.07 11.07
N ASN A 27 -7.23 -10.76 10.93
CA ASN A 27 -7.27 -10.11 9.63
C ASN A 27 -5.92 -10.17 8.90
N LEU A 28 -4.82 -10.13 9.66
CA LEU A 28 -3.47 -10.16 9.12
C LEU A 28 -3.14 -11.52 8.47
N ILE A 29 -3.76 -12.61 8.91
CA ILE A 29 -3.61 -13.96 8.31
C ILE A 29 -4.68 -14.20 7.22
N ILE A 30 -5.92 -13.78 7.46
CA ILE A 30 -7.02 -14.08 6.55
C ILE A 30 -6.85 -13.36 5.19
N TRP A 31 -6.50 -12.07 5.20
CA TRP A 31 -6.51 -11.28 3.97
C TRP A 31 -5.41 -11.65 2.98
N PRO A 32 -4.14 -11.89 3.39
CA PRO A 32 -3.10 -12.33 2.46
C PRO A 32 -3.37 -13.71 1.87
N LEU A 33 -4.11 -14.56 2.58
CA LEU A 33 -4.55 -15.83 2.04
C LEU A 33 -5.71 -15.68 1.04
N ILE A 34 -6.76 -14.95 1.41
CA ILE A 34 -7.99 -14.86 0.60
C ILE A 34 -7.78 -14.04 -0.67
N MET A 35 -7.08 -12.90 -0.59
CA MET A 35 -7.01 -11.98 -1.73
C MET A 35 -6.38 -12.65 -2.96
N PRO A 36 -5.17 -13.23 -2.92
CA PRO A 36 -4.58 -13.89 -4.08
C PRO A 36 -5.44 -15.07 -4.54
N LEU A 37 -6.02 -15.86 -3.62
CA LEU A 37 -6.89 -16.97 -3.94
C LEU A 37 -8.05 -16.54 -4.85
N MET A 38 -8.70 -15.41 -4.53
CA MET A 38 -9.79 -14.88 -5.35
C MET A 38 -9.34 -14.56 -6.78
N TYR A 39 -8.15 -13.98 -6.95
CA TYR A 39 -7.61 -13.66 -8.28
C TYR A 39 -7.11 -14.90 -9.02
N ILE A 40 -6.53 -15.88 -8.32
CA ILE A 40 -6.08 -17.14 -8.90
C ILE A 40 -7.30 -17.94 -9.39
N LEU A 41 -8.35 -18.07 -8.58
CA LEU A 41 -9.58 -18.75 -8.99
C LEU A 41 -10.24 -18.05 -10.17
N SER A 42 -10.26 -16.71 -10.18
CA SER A 42 -10.73 -15.94 -11.32
C SER A 42 -9.90 -16.20 -12.57
N ALA A 43 -8.57 -16.26 -12.45
CA ALA A 43 -7.67 -16.50 -13.56
C ALA A 43 -7.84 -17.92 -14.13
N VAL A 44 -7.91 -18.93 -13.27
CA VAL A 44 -8.15 -20.34 -13.68
C VAL A 44 -9.55 -20.50 -14.29
N GLY A 45 -10.56 -19.87 -13.70
CA GLY A 45 -11.94 -19.95 -14.20
C GLY A 45 -12.14 -19.27 -15.56
N MET A 46 -11.41 -18.19 -15.85
CA MET A 46 -11.48 -17.48 -17.14
C MET A 46 -10.52 -18.05 -18.19
N GLY A 47 -9.35 -18.55 -17.77
CA GLY A 47 -8.29 -19.03 -18.67
C GLY A 47 -8.56 -20.39 -19.31
N GLY A 48 -9.43 -21.21 -18.71
CA GLY A 48 -9.65 -22.60 -19.12
C GLY A 48 -8.43 -23.49 -18.88
N ASN A 49 -8.56 -24.80 -19.13
CA ASN A 49 -7.45 -25.76 -19.06
C ASN A 49 -6.58 -25.78 -20.33
N ASP A 50 -6.79 -24.84 -21.25
CA ASP A 50 -6.11 -24.84 -22.54
C ASP A 50 -4.68 -24.28 -22.43
N SER A 51 -3.73 -25.08 -22.94
CA SER A 51 -2.30 -24.77 -22.98
C SER A 51 -1.96 -23.49 -23.76
N GLU A 52 -2.83 -23.06 -24.67
CA GLU A 52 -2.67 -21.80 -25.43
C GLU A 52 -2.80 -20.55 -24.54
N SER A 53 -3.72 -20.55 -23.58
CA SER A 53 -3.89 -19.44 -22.63
C SER A 53 -2.65 -19.24 -21.75
N MET A 54 -1.99 -20.35 -21.38
CA MET A 54 -0.74 -20.32 -20.62
C MET A 54 0.44 -19.81 -21.47
N ALA A 55 0.54 -20.21 -22.74
CA ALA A 55 1.59 -19.73 -23.64
C ALA A 55 1.47 -18.23 -23.96
N ILE A 56 0.24 -17.72 -24.14
CA ILE A 56 0.00 -16.27 -24.32
C ILE A 56 0.38 -15.51 -23.05
N PHE A 57 0.06 -16.04 -21.87
CA PHE A 57 0.44 -15.42 -20.60
C PHE A 57 1.96 -15.37 -20.40
N GLU A 58 2.67 -16.47 -20.69
CA GLU A 58 4.12 -16.55 -20.60
C GLU A 58 4.78 -15.52 -21.53
N SER A 59 4.30 -15.40 -22.77
CA SER A 59 4.81 -14.40 -23.73
C SER A 59 4.57 -12.94 -23.31
N ALA A 60 3.48 -12.67 -22.57
CA ALA A 60 3.11 -11.32 -22.14
C ALA A 60 3.74 -10.90 -20.80
N THR A 61 4.12 -11.85 -19.95
CA THR A 61 4.56 -11.60 -18.58
C THR A 61 5.99 -12.06 -18.28
N GLY A 62 6.56 -12.94 -19.11
CA GLY A 62 7.88 -13.53 -18.88
C GLY A 62 7.93 -14.44 -17.65
N SER A 63 6.79 -14.93 -17.17
CA SER A 63 6.70 -15.85 -16.03
C SER A 63 5.85 -17.07 -16.38
N ASP A 64 6.45 -18.24 -16.17
CA ASP A 64 5.83 -19.56 -16.42
C ASP A 64 4.69 -19.86 -15.43
N ASN A 65 4.51 -19.03 -14.39
CA ASN A 65 3.58 -19.29 -13.30
C ASN A 65 2.66 -18.09 -13.00
N VAL A 66 1.43 -18.18 -13.52
CA VAL A 66 0.33 -17.23 -13.27
C VAL A 66 0.10 -16.99 -11.78
N VAL A 67 0.25 -18.02 -10.95
CA VAL A 67 0.05 -17.94 -9.51
C VAL A 67 1.11 -17.02 -8.88
N SER A 68 2.39 -17.21 -9.22
CA SER A 68 3.49 -16.37 -8.72
C SER A 68 3.33 -14.91 -9.12
N TYR A 69 2.88 -14.66 -10.36
CA TYR A 69 2.63 -13.32 -10.88
C TYR A 69 1.55 -12.57 -10.10
N ILE A 70 0.42 -13.25 -9.83
CA ILE A 70 -0.70 -12.70 -9.07
C ILE A 70 -0.28 -12.47 -7.62
N VAL A 71 0.35 -13.47 -7.00
CA VAL A 71 0.72 -13.43 -5.58
C VAL A 71 1.62 -12.23 -5.26
N ILE A 72 2.64 -11.94 -6.06
CA ILE A 72 3.51 -10.77 -5.82
C ILE A 72 2.77 -9.46 -6.05
N GLY A 73 1.98 -9.38 -7.12
CA GLY A 73 1.14 -8.21 -7.37
C GLY A 73 0.23 -7.93 -6.18
N THR A 74 -0.44 -8.96 -5.67
CA THR A 74 -1.31 -8.86 -4.49
C THR A 74 -0.54 -8.51 -3.23
N MET A 75 0.65 -9.07 -2.99
CA MET A 75 1.48 -8.77 -1.82
C MET A 75 1.86 -7.28 -1.78
N VAL A 76 2.36 -6.75 -2.89
CA VAL A 76 2.75 -5.34 -3.00
C VAL A 76 1.52 -4.44 -2.90
N TRP A 77 0.41 -4.81 -3.53
CA TRP A 77 -0.83 -4.06 -3.40
C TRP A 77 -1.34 -4.02 -1.97
N MET A 78 -1.32 -5.13 -1.26
CA MET A 78 -1.74 -5.19 0.13
C MET A 78 -0.88 -4.29 1.01
N ALA A 79 0.43 -4.27 0.76
CA ALA A 79 1.36 -3.38 1.44
C ALA A 79 1.00 -1.90 1.23
N VAL A 80 0.83 -1.52 -0.04
CA VAL A 80 0.40 -0.18 -0.44
C VAL A 80 -0.93 0.16 0.20
N ASN A 81 -1.87 -0.78 0.15
CA ASN A 81 -3.22 -0.59 0.63
C ASN A 81 -3.28 -0.35 2.14
N MET A 82 -2.50 -1.11 2.90
CA MET A 82 -2.40 -0.95 4.34
C MET A 82 -1.93 0.45 4.73
N ILE A 83 -0.90 0.97 4.05
CA ILE A 83 -0.38 2.32 4.31
C ILE A 83 -1.43 3.37 3.95
N MET A 84 -2.04 3.26 2.77
CA MET A 84 -3.11 4.17 2.35
C MET A 84 -4.24 4.22 3.38
N TRP A 85 -4.67 3.06 3.86
CA TRP A 85 -5.75 2.93 4.84
C TRP A 85 -5.35 3.46 6.21
N SER A 86 -4.12 3.18 6.65
CA SER A 86 -3.65 3.58 7.97
C SER A 86 -3.51 5.09 8.09
N PHE A 87 -2.90 5.77 7.13
CA PHE A 87 -2.77 7.24 7.18
C PHE A 87 -4.11 7.94 7.10
N GLY A 88 -4.99 7.49 6.22
CA GLY A 88 -6.31 8.08 6.09
C GLY A 88 -7.15 7.89 7.34
N ASN A 89 -7.29 6.64 7.79
CA ASN A 89 -8.18 6.32 8.90
C ASN A 89 -7.59 6.60 10.26
N TYR A 90 -6.30 6.85 10.41
CA TYR A 90 -5.73 7.19 11.72
C TYR A 90 -6.46 8.37 12.34
N LEU A 91 -6.62 9.45 11.58
CA LEU A 91 -7.32 10.64 12.06
C LEU A 91 -8.79 10.36 12.33
N ARG A 92 -9.47 9.66 11.42
CA ARG A 92 -10.89 9.32 11.55
C ARG A 92 -11.15 8.38 12.74
N ASN A 93 -10.21 7.49 13.03
CA ASN A 93 -10.30 6.59 14.17
C ASN A 93 -10.17 7.34 15.49
N GLU A 94 -9.27 8.33 15.56
CA GLU A 94 -9.18 9.22 16.74
C GLU A 94 -10.44 10.11 16.88
N GLN A 95 -11.07 10.51 15.77
CA GLN A 95 -12.40 11.17 15.81
C GLN A 95 -13.46 10.24 16.38
N ASN A 96 -13.60 9.03 15.84
CA ASN A 96 -14.61 8.07 16.26
C ASN A 96 -14.45 7.65 17.73
N LYS A 97 -13.22 7.67 18.26
CA LYS A 97 -12.92 7.41 19.69
C LYS A 97 -13.20 8.62 20.60
N GLY A 98 -13.46 9.80 20.04
CA GLY A 98 -13.58 11.06 20.80
C GLY A 98 -12.25 11.56 21.37
N THR A 99 -11.10 10.99 20.95
CA THR A 99 -9.77 11.36 21.48
C THR A 99 -9.10 12.45 20.66
N LEU A 100 -9.62 12.77 19.47
CA LEU A 100 -9.04 13.78 18.60
C LEU A 100 -8.94 15.15 19.29
N GLU A 101 -10.04 15.61 19.89
CA GLU A 101 -10.13 16.94 20.53
C GLU A 101 -9.13 17.06 21.69
N SER A 102 -9.09 16.08 22.59
CA SER A 102 -8.14 16.03 23.71
C SER A 102 -6.69 16.03 23.21
N THR A 103 -6.41 15.30 22.13
CA THR A 103 -5.06 15.25 21.53
C THR A 103 -4.69 16.58 20.86
N TRP A 104 -5.67 17.30 20.31
CA TRP A 104 -5.46 18.57 19.61
C TRP A 104 -5.32 19.78 20.55
N LEU A 105 -5.84 19.68 21.77
CA LEU A 105 -5.61 20.66 22.84
C LEU A 105 -4.20 20.60 23.41
N CYS A 106 -3.50 19.48 23.22
CA CYS A 106 -2.10 19.35 23.64
C CYS A 106 -1.19 20.23 22.77
N PRO A 107 -0.17 20.90 23.34
CA PRO A 107 0.78 21.74 22.59
C PRO A 107 1.82 20.87 21.84
N ILE A 108 1.34 19.96 21.00
CA ILE A 108 2.14 19.03 20.20
C ILE A 108 1.93 19.27 18.70
N ASN A 109 2.97 19.02 17.91
CA ASN A 109 2.89 19.14 16.47
C ASN A 109 2.07 17.95 15.91
N ARG A 110 1.03 18.24 15.13
CA ARG A 110 0.14 17.22 14.55
C ARG A 110 0.85 16.30 13.57
N PHE A 111 1.89 16.81 12.91
CA PHE A 111 2.76 15.99 12.07
C PHE A 111 3.47 14.89 12.87
N ASP A 112 3.87 15.19 14.12
CA ASP A 112 4.51 14.21 15.00
C ASP A 112 3.51 13.10 15.41
N ILE A 113 2.21 13.41 15.48
CA ILE A 113 1.15 12.42 15.72
C ILE A 113 1.04 11.45 14.54
N LEU A 114 0.99 11.99 13.32
CA LEU A 114 0.90 11.19 12.10
C LEU A 114 2.14 10.32 11.89
N ILE A 115 3.33 10.82 12.23
CA ILE A 115 4.56 10.01 12.20
C ILE A 115 4.47 8.87 13.23
N GLY A 116 4.04 9.15 14.46
CA GLY A 116 3.88 8.13 15.50
C GLY A 116 2.92 7.01 15.10
N GLY A 117 1.78 7.38 14.51
CA GLY A 117 0.83 6.42 13.92
C GLY A 117 1.40 5.68 12.71
N GLY A 118 2.16 6.37 11.84
CA GLY A 118 2.80 5.74 10.69
C GLY A 118 3.83 4.66 11.06
N LEU A 119 4.53 4.82 12.19
CA LEU A 119 5.49 3.82 12.68
C LEU A 119 4.81 2.50 13.06
N ILE A 120 3.62 2.53 13.67
CA ILE A 120 2.88 1.30 13.94
C ILE A 120 2.40 0.65 12.63
N SER A 121 1.99 1.45 11.64
CA SER A 121 1.63 0.94 10.32
C SER A 121 2.80 0.25 9.62
N MET A 122 4.01 0.83 9.69
CA MET A 122 5.23 0.21 9.17
C MET A 122 5.54 -1.11 9.86
N LEU A 123 5.42 -1.17 11.19
CA LEU A 123 5.65 -2.40 11.95
C LEU A 123 4.67 -3.50 11.52
N MET A 124 3.39 -3.15 11.44
CA MET A 124 2.33 -4.07 11.05
C MET A 124 2.46 -4.53 9.60
N LEU A 125 2.99 -3.67 8.74
CA LEU A 125 3.31 -4.01 7.37
C LEU A 125 4.46 -5.03 7.25
N ILE A 126 5.49 -4.91 8.09
CA ILE A 126 6.56 -5.92 8.15
C ILE A 126 5.99 -7.28 8.58
N PHE A 127 5.15 -7.31 9.61
CA PHE A 127 4.47 -8.53 10.03
C PHE A 127 3.61 -9.12 8.91
N GLN A 128 2.86 -8.28 8.21
CA GLN A 128 2.04 -8.71 7.07
C GLN A 128 2.89 -9.29 5.94
N ALA A 129 4.01 -8.66 5.60
CA ALA A 129 4.92 -9.16 4.57
C ALA A 129 5.50 -10.53 4.97
N VAL A 130 5.96 -10.69 6.21
CA VAL A 130 6.49 -11.97 6.71
C VAL A 130 5.43 -13.07 6.66
N ILE A 131 4.21 -12.79 7.13
CA ILE A 131 3.11 -13.76 7.13
C ILE A 131 2.70 -14.13 5.70
N SER A 132 2.60 -13.13 4.81
CA SER A 132 2.30 -13.37 3.39
C SER A 132 3.33 -14.29 2.74
N VAL A 133 4.63 -14.07 2.97
CA VAL A 133 5.70 -14.93 2.44
C VAL A 133 5.59 -16.37 2.94
N LEU A 134 5.29 -16.55 4.23
CA LEU A 134 5.11 -17.88 4.81
C LEU A 134 3.91 -18.59 4.19
N GLU A 135 2.77 -17.90 4.06
CA GLU A 135 1.56 -18.44 3.42
C GLU A 135 1.82 -18.81 1.95
N TYR A 136 2.49 -17.94 1.21
CA TYR A 136 2.80 -18.16 -0.20
C TYR A 136 3.76 -19.32 -0.43
N LYS A 137 4.71 -19.53 0.49
CA LYS A 137 5.60 -20.70 0.45
C LYS A 137 4.87 -21.99 0.82
N LEU A 138 4.05 -21.98 1.88
CA LEU A 138 3.44 -23.19 2.44
C LEU A 138 2.19 -23.65 1.68
N ILE A 139 1.37 -22.71 1.21
CA ILE A 139 0.03 -22.99 0.66
C ILE A 139 0.06 -22.97 -0.86
N TYR A 140 0.77 -22.00 -1.43
CA TYR A 140 0.86 -21.83 -2.89
C TYR A 140 2.12 -22.47 -3.49
N GLY A 141 3.02 -23.01 -2.65
CA GLY A 141 4.24 -23.70 -3.11
C GLY A 141 5.23 -22.80 -3.83
N ILE A 142 5.17 -21.48 -3.63
CA ILE A 142 6.01 -20.53 -4.37
C ILE A 142 7.42 -20.51 -3.79
N THR A 143 8.40 -20.74 -4.66
CA THR A 143 9.81 -20.49 -4.37
C THR A 143 10.16 -19.07 -4.78
N PHE A 144 10.27 -18.18 -3.81
CA PHE A 144 10.76 -16.84 -4.12
C PHE A 144 12.25 -16.86 -4.43
N THR A 145 12.62 -16.26 -5.54
CA THR A 145 14.02 -15.99 -5.91
C THR A 145 14.44 -14.62 -5.39
N GLY A 146 15.73 -14.38 -5.23
CA GLY A 146 16.26 -13.08 -4.79
C GLY A 146 16.63 -13.01 -3.30
N ASN A 147 17.51 -12.08 -2.98
CA ASN A 147 18.07 -11.93 -1.62
C ASN A 147 17.14 -11.06 -0.75
N ILE A 148 17.03 -11.37 0.53
CA ILE A 148 16.25 -10.58 1.50
C ILE A 148 16.66 -9.09 1.51
N LEU A 149 17.91 -8.78 1.21
CA LEU A 149 18.38 -7.40 1.05
C LEU A 149 17.70 -6.69 -0.14
N GLU A 150 17.52 -7.37 -1.27
CA GLU A 150 16.88 -6.80 -2.44
C GLU A 150 15.40 -6.51 -2.17
N TRP A 151 14.77 -7.37 -1.37
CA TRP A 151 13.39 -7.16 -0.93
C TRP A 151 13.24 -5.93 -0.04
N ILE A 152 14.15 -5.77 0.92
CA ILE A 152 14.18 -4.59 1.79
C ILE A 152 14.39 -3.32 0.95
N VAL A 153 15.31 -3.37 -0.03
CA VAL A 153 15.55 -2.23 -0.93
C VAL A 153 14.31 -1.88 -1.73
N LEU A 154 13.64 -2.85 -2.36
CA LEU A 154 12.39 -2.63 -3.11
C LEU A 154 11.29 -2.04 -2.23
N PHE A 155 11.15 -2.56 -1.01
CA PHE A 155 10.20 -2.04 -0.03
C PHE A 155 10.47 -0.58 0.31
N LEU A 156 11.73 -0.21 0.55
CA LEU A 156 12.13 1.18 0.82
C LEU A 156 11.90 2.09 -0.40
N ILE A 157 12.06 1.59 -1.62
CA ILE A 157 11.81 2.35 -2.85
C ILE A 157 10.32 2.68 -3.02
N ILE A 158 9.43 1.80 -2.59
CA ILE A 158 7.97 2.00 -2.68
C ILE A 158 7.45 2.96 -1.59
N MET A 159 8.18 3.13 -0.49
CA MET A 159 7.75 3.95 0.65
C MET A 159 7.39 5.41 0.31
N PRO A 160 8.20 6.18 -0.46
CA PRO A 160 7.84 7.55 -0.82
C PRO A 160 6.48 7.64 -1.51
N ALA A 161 6.19 6.71 -2.42
CA ALA A 161 4.91 6.63 -3.12
C ALA A 161 3.74 6.36 -2.17
N THR A 162 3.90 5.41 -1.25
CA THR A 162 2.84 5.04 -0.31
C THR A 162 2.57 6.16 0.70
N PHE A 163 3.60 6.82 1.22
CA PHE A 163 3.42 7.99 2.10
C PHE A 163 2.79 9.16 1.35
N GLY A 164 3.22 9.46 0.13
CA GLY A 164 2.65 10.55 -0.66
C GLY A 164 1.17 10.35 -0.94
N ILE A 165 0.77 9.14 -1.36
CA ILE A 165 -0.63 8.81 -1.56
C ILE A 165 -1.39 8.77 -0.24
N GLY A 166 -0.81 8.23 0.84
CA GLY A 166 -1.41 8.28 2.18
C GLY A 166 -1.71 9.72 2.64
N MET A 167 -0.82 10.68 2.36
CA MET A 167 -1.04 12.10 2.66
C MET A 167 -2.14 12.73 1.80
N LEU A 168 -2.22 12.38 0.50
CA LEU A 168 -3.33 12.80 -0.37
C LEU A 168 -4.67 12.26 0.13
N PHE A 169 -4.70 11.03 0.63
CA PHE A 169 -5.91 10.45 1.21
C PHE A 169 -6.29 11.13 2.52
N ALA A 170 -5.32 11.38 3.40
CA ALA A 170 -5.54 12.12 4.64
C ALA A 170 -6.07 13.55 4.38
N SER A 171 -5.56 14.23 3.33
CA SER A 171 -6.07 15.55 2.94
C SER A 171 -7.51 15.48 2.42
N LEU A 172 -7.86 14.46 1.63
CA LEU A 172 -9.24 14.24 1.20
C LEU A 172 -10.19 13.99 2.39
N ILE A 173 -9.75 13.26 3.42
CA ILE A 173 -10.55 13.00 4.63
C ILE A 173 -10.82 14.25 5.42
N LEU A 174 -9.79 15.07 5.60
CA LEU A 174 -9.92 16.35 6.27
C LEU A 174 -10.90 17.28 5.54
N TRP A 175 -10.97 17.18 4.22
CA TRP A 175 -11.81 18.04 3.40
C TRP A 175 -13.26 17.55 3.28
N LEU A 176 -13.48 16.24 3.14
CA LEU A 176 -14.77 15.64 2.80
C LEU A 176 -15.49 15.07 4.03
N LYS A 177 -16.76 15.44 4.22
CA LYS A 177 -17.66 14.88 5.26
C LYS A 177 -17.89 13.38 5.14
N GLN A 178 -17.91 12.83 3.92
CA GLN A 178 -18.03 11.40 3.64
C GLN A 178 -16.81 10.90 2.86
N ALA A 179 -15.66 10.93 3.51
CA ALA A 179 -14.41 10.55 2.87
C ALA A 179 -14.30 9.06 2.53
N ASN A 180 -14.95 8.18 3.30
CA ASN A 180 -14.83 6.73 3.14
C ASN A 180 -15.28 6.23 1.75
N ALA A 181 -16.41 6.72 1.24
CA ALA A 181 -16.91 6.31 -0.08
C ALA A 181 -15.93 6.74 -1.19
N THR A 182 -15.51 8.00 -1.17
CA THR A 182 -14.56 8.57 -2.13
C THR A 182 -13.22 7.81 -2.10
N ILE A 183 -12.72 7.50 -0.92
CA ILE A 183 -11.48 6.73 -0.71
C ILE A 183 -11.59 5.34 -1.30
N ASN A 184 -12.71 4.65 -1.09
CA ASN A 184 -12.91 3.30 -1.61
C ASN A 184 -12.97 3.30 -3.14
N VAL A 185 -13.59 4.30 -3.76
CA VAL A 185 -13.62 4.45 -5.22
C VAL A 185 -12.21 4.68 -5.78
N ILE A 186 -11.45 5.62 -5.21
CA ILE A 186 -10.07 5.90 -5.66
C ILE A 186 -9.19 4.67 -5.45
N ARG A 187 -9.30 4.01 -4.30
CA ARG A 187 -8.57 2.77 -4.00
C ARG A 187 -8.89 1.68 -5.01
N GLY A 188 -10.17 1.48 -5.35
CA GLY A 188 -10.59 0.51 -6.37
C GLY A 188 -9.99 0.84 -7.74
N ALA A 189 -9.97 2.12 -8.12
CA ALA A 189 -9.35 2.55 -9.37
C ALA A 189 -7.83 2.27 -9.40
N VAL A 190 -7.12 2.60 -8.32
CA VAL A 190 -5.67 2.31 -8.21
C VAL A 190 -5.43 0.79 -8.25
N MET A 191 -6.26 0.00 -7.57
CA MET A 191 -6.15 -1.47 -7.58
C MET A 191 -6.20 -2.03 -9.00
N ILE A 192 -7.13 -1.56 -9.81
CA ILE A 192 -7.29 -2.00 -11.20
C ILE A 192 -6.12 -1.53 -12.07
N LEU A 193 -5.71 -0.27 -11.93
CA LEU A 193 -4.69 0.34 -12.79
C LEU A 193 -3.28 -0.19 -12.51
N CYS A 194 -2.97 -0.67 -11.31
CA CYS A 194 -1.62 -1.11 -10.96
C CYS A 194 -1.21 -2.48 -11.51
N GLY A 195 -2.09 -3.20 -12.22
CA GLY A 195 -1.73 -4.46 -12.89
C GLY A 195 -1.36 -5.60 -11.92
N ILE A 196 -2.16 -5.76 -10.86
CA ILE A 196 -1.93 -6.71 -9.77
C ILE A 196 -2.13 -8.16 -10.24
N SER A 197 -3.19 -8.43 -11.00
CA SER A 197 -3.55 -9.78 -11.44
C SER A 197 -3.27 -10.03 -12.92
N PHE A 198 -3.17 -8.97 -13.73
CA PHE A 198 -2.93 -9.07 -15.17
C PHE A 198 -1.93 -8.00 -15.64
N PRO A 199 -1.21 -8.25 -16.74
CA PRO A 199 -0.25 -7.29 -17.26
C PRO A 199 -0.93 -6.05 -17.82
N ILE A 200 -0.32 -4.89 -17.62
CA ILE A 200 -0.82 -3.62 -18.17
C ILE A 200 -0.83 -3.59 -19.71
N THR A 201 -0.21 -4.56 -20.37
CA THR A 201 -0.19 -4.69 -21.84
C THR A 201 -1.54 -5.10 -22.42
N VAL A 202 -2.40 -5.76 -21.63
CA VAL A 202 -3.76 -6.12 -22.09
C VAL A 202 -4.78 -4.99 -21.94
N MET A 203 -4.41 -3.89 -21.28
CA MET A 203 -5.31 -2.74 -21.11
C MET A 203 -5.37 -1.88 -22.38
N PRO A 204 -6.51 -1.21 -22.66
CA PRO A 204 -6.61 -0.17 -23.68
C PRO A 204 -5.55 0.91 -23.50
N ASN A 205 -5.08 1.51 -24.61
CA ASN A 205 -3.99 2.50 -24.62
C ASN A 205 -4.18 3.64 -23.60
N SER A 206 -5.40 4.14 -23.43
CA SER A 206 -5.73 5.21 -22.47
C SER A 206 -5.51 4.77 -21.01
N LEU A 207 -5.92 3.55 -20.67
CA LEU A 207 -5.74 3.00 -19.32
C LEU A 207 -4.28 2.65 -19.07
N GLN A 208 -3.58 2.12 -20.08
CA GLN A 208 -2.15 1.84 -19.96
C GLN A 208 -1.33 3.10 -19.68
N PHE A 209 -1.68 4.24 -20.30
CA PHE A 209 -1.05 5.52 -19.99
C PHE A 209 -1.25 5.91 -18.51
N LEU A 210 -2.48 5.80 -17.99
CA LEU A 210 -2.78 6.09 -16.58
C LEU A 210 -2.04 5.13 -15.63
N SER A 211 -2.00 3.83 -15.94
CA SER A 211 -1.26 2.85 -15.17
C SER A 211 0.23 3.17 -15.08
N LYS A 212 0.84 3.61 -16.18
CA LYS A 212 2.26 3.99 -16.24
C LYS A 212 2.60 5.25 -15.44
N LEU A 213 1.60 6.10 -15.11
CA LEU A 213 1.77 7.25 -14.23
C LEU A 213 1.77 6.88 -12.75
N LEU A 214 1.25 5.70 -12.39
CA LEU A 214 1.20 5.24 -11.01
C LEU A 214 2.53 4.59 -10.59
N PRO A 215 3.15 5.03 -9.48
CA PRO A 215 4.42 4.48 -9.01
C PRO A 215 4.32 2.99 -8.67
N PHE A 216 3.16 2.56 -8.16
CA PHE A 216 2.93 1.17 -7.75
C PHE A 216 2.99 0.19 -8.92
N THR A 217 2.64 0.62 -10.14
CA THR A 217 2.77 -0.22 -11.34
C THR A 217 4.22 -0.63 -11.56
N HIS A 218 5.13 0.34 -11.50
CA HIS A 218 6.57 0.10 -11.64
C HIS A 218 7.15 -0.61 -10.42
N GLY A 219 6.62 -0.34 -9.23
CA GLY A 219 7.01 -1.05 -8.00
C GLY A 219 6.65 -2.54 -8.03
N ILE A 220 5.47 -2.89 -8.55
CA ILE A 220 5.03 -4.28 -8.75
C ILE A 220 5.89 -4.95 -9.84
N GLU A 221 6.18 -4.26 -10.95
CA GLU A 221 7.04 -4.79 -12.01
C GLU A 221 8.47 -5.07 -11.51
N ALA A 222 9.05 -4.15 -10.73
CA ALA A 222 10.34 -4.34 -10.10
C ALA A 222 10.33 -5.52 -9.12
N ALA A 223 9.28 -5.66 -8.31
CA ALA A 223 9.12 -6.79 -7.40
C ALA A 223 9.02 -8.13 -8.15
N ARG A 224 8.25 -8.21 -9.23
CA ARG A 224 8.16 -9.43 -10.06
C ARG A 224 9.51 -9.81 -10.68
N THR A 225 10.25 -8.81 -11.16
CA THR A 225 11.56 -9.01 -11.80
C THR A 225 12.58 -9.62 -10.84
N VAL A 226 12.60 -9.17 -9.59
CA VAL A 226 13.53 -9.67 -8.58
C VAL A 226 13.04 -10.98 -7.94
N MET A 227 11.75 -11.08 -7.65
CA MET A 227 11.20 -12.16 -6.82
C MET A 227 10.80 -13.43 -7.58
N VAL A 228 10.58 -13.36 -8.90
CA VAL A 228 10.12 -14.51 -9.71
C VAL A 228 10.98 -14.79 -10.91
N THR A 229 11.34 -13.77 -11.70
CA THR A 229 12.10 -14.01 -12.93
C THR A 229 13.60 -14.22 -12.68
N GLY A 230 14.02 -14.38 -11.41
CA GLY A 230 15.42 -14.58 -11.03
C GLY A 230 16.34 -13.40 -11.34
N GLY A 231 15.78 -12.21 -11.55
CA GLY A 231 16.55 -11.00 -11.81
C GLY A 231 17.16 -10.41 -10.53
N ASN A 232 18.06 -9.45 -10.72
CA ASN A 232 18.68 -8.67 -9.63
C ASN A 232 18.20 -7.21 -9.66
N LEU A 233 18.57 -6.43 -8.64
CA LEU A 233 18.30 -4.98 -8.61
C LEU A 233 18.77 -4.22 -9.86
N VAL A 234 19.83 -4.70 -10.53
CA VAL A 234 20.34 -4.11 -11.78
C VAL A 234 19.37 -4.32 -12.93
N THR A 235 18.79 -5.51 -13.06
CA THR A 235 17.80 -5.80 -14.10
C THR A 235 16.48 -5.05 -13.87
N ALA A 236 16.10 -4.84 -12.61
CA ALA A 236 14.92 -4.06 -12.23
C ALA A 236 15.19 -2.55 -12.14
N SER A 237 16.41 -2.08 -12.44
CA SER A 237 16.86 -0.70 -12.17
C SER A 237 15.99 0.37 -12.82
N LYS A 238 15.51 0.12 -14.05
CA LYS A 238 14.63 1.04 -14.78
C LYS A 238 13.30 1.23 -14.04
N SER A 239 12.62 0.14 -13.69
CA SER A 239 11.34 0.19 -12.97
C SER A 239 11.52 0.76 -11.56
N ILE A 240 12.63 0.43 -10.88
CA ILE A 240 13.02 1.03 -9.60
C ILE A 240 13.16 2.55 -9.72
N MET A 241 13.89 3.03 -10.71
CA MET A 241 14.13 4.47 -10.89
C MET A 241 12.84 5.22 -11.19
N ILE A 242 11.99 4.67 -12.06
CA ILE A 242 10.70 5.28 -12.38
C ILE A 242 9.80 5.31 -11.14
N CYS A 243 9.72 4.19 -10.39
CA CYS A 243 8.96 4.12 -9.15
C CYS A 243 9.45 5.14 -8.12
N LEU A 244 10.76 5.29 -7.96
CA LEU A 244 11.35 6.23 -7.01
C LEU A 244 11.04 7.68 -7.40
N VAL A 245 11.25 8.05 -8.66
CA VAL A 245 10.97 9.41 -9.15
C VAL A 245 9.49 9.76 -8.99
N GLN A 246 8.59 8.87 -9.44
CA GLN A 246 7.15 9.08 -9.29
C GLN A 246 6.74 9.11 -7.81
N GLY A 247 7.33 8.25 -6.98
CA GLY A 247 7.07 8.20 -5.55
C GLY A 247 7.49 9.49 -4.83
N VAL A 248 8.65 10.04 -5.15
CA VAL A 248 9.12 11.32 -4.59
C VAL A 248 8.25 12.49 -5.06
N ILE A 249 7.86 12.53 -6.34
CA ILE A 249 6.94 13.55 -6.86
C ILE A 249 5.62 13.51 -6.10
N ILE A 250 5.02 12.33 -5.94
CA ILE A 250 3.75 12.17 -5.25
C ILE A 250 3.88 12.46 -3.75
N LEU A 251 5.04 12.16 -3.14
CA LEU A 251 5.32 12.54 -1.76
C LEU A 251 5.32 14.06 -1.57
N ILE A 252 5.98 14.79 -2.47
CA ILE A 252 6.01 16.26 -2.44
C ILE A 252 4.60 16.82 -2.65
N LEU A 253 3.88 16.32 -3.67
CA LEU A 253 2.50 16.75 -3.94
C LEU A 253 1.56 16.46 -2.77
N GLY A 254 1.66 15.26 -2.18
CA GLY A 254 0.90 14.87 -1.00
C GLY A 254 1.18 15.77 0.20
N ARG A 255 2.46 16.12 0.42
CA ARG A 255 2.86 17.03 1.49
C ARG A 255 2.30 18.45 1.30
N ILE A 256 2.32 18.96 0.08
CA ILE A 256 1.77 20.28 -0.27
C ILE A 256 0.26 20.28 -0.09
N ALA A 257 -0.43 19.30 -0.66
CA ALA A 257 -1.89 19.15 -0.55
C ALA A 257 -2.35 19.05 0.91
N PHE A 258 -1.66 18.23 1.71
CA PHE A 258 -1.95 18.11 3.14
C PHE A 258 -1.78 19.44 3.89
N GLY A 259 -0.69 20.18 3.62
CA GLY A 259 -0.47 21.48 4.24
C GLY A 259 -1.52 22.54 3.85
N PHE A 260 -1.93 22.55 2.58
CA PHE A 260 -2.99 23.44 2.10
C PHE A 260 -4.33 23.13 2.76
N THR A 261 -4.71 21.85 2.80
CA THR A 261 -5.95 21.41 3.43
C THR A 261 -5.95 21.69 4.93
N GLU A 262 -4.87 21.42 5.65
CA GLU A 262 -4.76 21.71 7.08
C GLU A 262 -5.00 23.20 7.36
N ARG A 263 -4.38 24.09 6.59
CA ARG A 263 -4.57 25.54 6.75
C ARG A 263 -6.02 25.94 6.52
N LYS A 264 -6.63 25.45 5.44
CA LYS A 264 -7.99 25.84 5.05
C LYS A 264 -9.06 25.30 6.00
N VAL A 265 -8.90 24.06 6.48
CA VAL A 265 -9.80 23.47 7.49
C VAL A 265 -9.73 24.25 8.82
N ARG A 266 -8.56 24.79 9.18
CA ARG A 266 -8.40 25.65 10.37
C ARG A 266 -9.07 27.00 10.20
N GLU A 267 -8.95 27.63 9.04
CA GLU A 267 -9.57 28.93 8.74
C GLU A 267 -11.11 28.85 8.74
N VAL A 268 -11.68 27.73 8.30
CA VAL A 268 -13.15 27.55 8.20
C VAL A 268 -13.77 27.08 9.53
N GLY A 269 -12.97 26.74 10.54
CA GLY A 269 -13.47 26.23 11.83
C GLY A 269 -14.25 24.91 11.70
N SER A 270 -14.12 24.21 10.57
CA SER A 270 -14.98 23.07 10.26
C SER A 270 -14.62 21.82 11.05
N LEU A 271 -13.58 21.83 11.88
CA LEU A 271 -13.15 20.69 12.67
C LEU A 271 -14.23 20.21 13.65
N GLU A 272 -15.06 21.14 14.14
CA GLU A 272 -16.19 20.85 15.03
C GLU A 272 -17.42 20.26 14.30
N ARG A 273 -17.42 20.23 12.96
CA ARG A 273 -18.56 19.74 12.16
C ARG A 273 -18.45 18.25 11.76
N PHE A 274 -17.53 17.48 12.35
CA PHE A 274 -17.20 16.10 11.94
C PHE A 274 -17.22 15.07 13.06
#